data_AF-A0A3D3BK93-F1
#
_entry.id   AF-A0A3D3BK93-F1
#
_cell.length_a   1.000
_cell.length_b   1.000
_cell.length_c   1.000
_cell.angle_alpha   90.00
_cell.angle_beta   90.00
_cell.angle_gamma   90.00
#
_symmetry.space_group_name_H-M   'P 1'
#
loop_
_entity.id
_entity.type
_entity.pdbx_description
1 polymer ?
#
loop_
_entity_poly.entity_id
_entity_poly.type
_entity_poly.pdbx_seq_one_letter_code
_entity_poly.pdbx_strand_id
1 'polypeptide(L)'
;MLTIEPPLIDLLPEPGSSNKTLSNLPKSAIPLAIADIAARSNSLVLVLVEKSQDAQQLVNDLHFYLGQEHHLDDEGEADGPAEIPIVHLPDWETLPYDSFSPHEDITSERLKALSQLDNLHRGLLILPVQTLAHRLPPREHLDGQRFVLKVGDHFDIHRERRLLEASGYHAVETVREHGEFAVRGAILDVF
;
A
#
# COMPACT_ATOMS: atom_id res chain seq x y z
N MET A 1 -0.97 -18.17 10.57
CA MET A 1 0.28 -17.55 11.05
C MET A 1 1.24 -18.62 11.56
N LEU A 2 2.44 -18.72 10.97
CA LEU A 2 3.51 -19.59 11.49
C LEU A 2 3.99 -19.03 12.84
N THR A 3 3.93 -19.84 13.90
CA THR A 3 4.40 -19.44 15.24
C THR A 3 5.75 -20.12 15.49
N ILE A 4 6.78 -19.32 15.80
CA ILE A 4 8.14 -19.81 16.02
C ILE A 4 8.39 -19.89 17.53
N GLU A 5 8.65 -21.09 18.04
CA GLU A 5 9.04 -21.30 19.45
C GLU A 5 10.38 -22.04 19.53
N PRO A 6 11.43 -21.46 20.15
CA PRO A 6 11.50 -20.09 20.68
C PRO A 6 11.52 -19.01 19.57
N PRO A 7 11.18 -17.75 19.87
CA PRO A 7 11.18 -16.68 18.87
C PRO A 7 12.56 -16.46 18.25
N LEU A 8 12.59 -15.98 17.00
CA LEU A 8 13.83 -15.74 16.26
C LEU A 8 14.64 -14.58 16.86
N ILE A 9 13.97 -13.65 17.56
CA ILE A 9 14.57 -12.50 18.23
C ILE A 9 14.07 -12.45 19.68
N ASP A 10 14.97 -12.47 20.66
CA ASP A 10 14.57 -12.54 22.07
C ASP A 10 13.80 -11.28 22.52
N LEU A 11 14.30 -10.09 22.14
CA LEU A 11 13.77 -8.80 22.60
C LEU A 11 13.64 -7.82 21.44
N LEU A 12 12.41 -7.34 21.22
CA LEU A 12 12.11 -6.23 20.32
C LEU A 12 12.80 -4.95 20.82
N PRO A 13 13.23 -4.06 19.91
CA PRO A 13 13.78 -2.77 20.29
C PRO A 13 12.71 -1.88 20.94
N GLU A 14 13.08 -1.20 22.02
CA GLU A 14 12.23 -0.19 22.68
C GLU A 14 12.64 1.23 22.26
N PRO A 15 11.74 2.22 22.32
CA PRO A 15 12.09 3.62 22.06
C PRO A 15 13.28 4.08 22.90
N GLY A 16 14.33 4.59 22.25
CA GLY A 16 15.56 5.04 22.92
C GLY A 16 16.59 3.95 23.22
N SER A 17 16.31 2.69 22.89
CA SER A 17 17.29 1.60 22.97
C SER A 17 18.34 1.68 21.85
N SER A 18 19.48 1.02 22.05
CA SER A 18 20.52 0.90 21.02
C SER A 18 20.03 0.07 19.83
N ASN A 19 20.46 0.44 18.62
CA ASN A 19 20.20 -0.36 17.42
C ASN A 19 20.61 -1.82 17.63
N LYS A 20 19.74 -2.73 17.18
CA LYS A 20 20.02 -4.17 17.13
C LYS A 20 20.33 -4.58 15.70
N THR A 21 21.33 -5.42 15.52
CA THR A 21 21.71 -5.97 14.22
C THR A 21 21.51 -7.48 14.22
N LEU A 22 20.71 -7.98 13.29
CA LEU A 22 20.59 -9.41 13.01
C LEU A 22 21.54 -9.74 11.86
N SER A 23 22.51 -10.61 12.11
CA SER A 23 23.52 -11.04 11.15
C SER A 23 23.40 -12.53 10.88
N ASN A 24 23.94 -13.00 9.75
CA ASN A 24 23.97 -14.42 9.35
C ASN A 24 22.56 -15.03 9.14
N LEU A 25 21.58 -14.23 8.78
CA LEU A 25 20.26 -14.72 8.38
C LEU A 25 20.30 -15.18 6.92
N PRO A 26 19.82 -16.40 6.60
CA PRO A 26 19.48 -16.78 5.24
C PRO A 26 18.46 -15.78 4.64
N LYS A 27 18.49 -15.57 3.32
CA LYS A 27 17.58 -14.63 2.66
C LYS A 27 16.11 -14.90 2.98
N SER A 28 15.70 -16.16 2.96
CA SER A 28 14.32 -16.58 3.28
C SER A 28 13.94 -16.41 4.75
N ALA A 29 14.91 -16.23 5.66
CA ALA A 29 14.65 -15.98 7.07
C ALA A 29 14.38 -14.50 7.38
N ILE A 30 14.67 -13.59 6.45
CA ILE A 30 14.41 -12.14 6.63
C ILE A 30 12.90 -11.86 6.73
N PRO A 31 12.05 -12.30 5.77
CA PRO A 31 10.60 -12.09 5.89
C PRO A 31 10.02 -12.77 7.14
N LEU A 32 10.51 -13.96 7.50
CA LEU A 32 10.10 -14.68 8.70
C LEU A 32 10.41 -13.89 9.99
N ALA A 33 11.61 -13.28 10.07
CA ALA A 33 11.98 -12.44 11.20
C ALA A 33 11.12 -11.17 11.29
N ILE A 34 10.81 -10.55 10.14
CA ILE A 34 9.92 -9.38 10.07
C ILE A 34 8.49 -9.76 10.49
N ALA A 35 7.99 -10.92 10.05
CA ALA A 35 6.70 -11.44 10.45
C ALA A 35 6.61 -11.68 11.98
N ASP A 36 7.64 -12.26 12.60
CA ASP A 36 7.73 -12.43 14.06
C ASP A 36 7.72 -11.07 14.79
N ILE A 37 8.50 -10.10 14.29
CA ILE A 37 8.50 -8.73 14.82
C ILE A 37 7.11 -8.11 14.75
N ALA A 38 6.43 -8.21 13.60
CA ALA A 38 5.11 -7.64 13.39
C ALA A 38 4.06 -8.30 14.29
N ALA A 39 4.10 -9.62 14.43
CA ALA A 39 3.20 -10.38 15.27
C ALA A 39 3.30 -9.97 16.75
N ARG A 40 4.53 -9.71 17.22
CA ARG A 40 4.81 -9.32 18.61
C ARG A 40 4.73 -7.82 18.87
N SER A 41 4.60 -7.00 17.83
CA SER A 41 4.51 -5.54 17.95
C SER A 41 3.05 -5.08 18.05
N ASN A 42 2.81 -4.10 18.93
CA ASN A 42 1.51 -3.43 19.09
C ASN A 42 1.45 -2.07 18.36
N SER A 43 2.41 -1.80 17.50
CA SER A 43 2.55 -0.56 16.73
C SER A 43 2.86 -0.86 15.27
N LEU A 44 2.72 0.15 14.41
CA LEU A 44 3.19 0.09 13.04
C LEU A 44 4.71 -0.16 12.99
N VAL A 45 5.13 -1.13 12.19
CA VAL A 45 6.53 -1.44 11.91
C VAL A 45 6.87 -0.92 10.52
N LEU A 46 7.82 0.02 10.46
CA LEU A 46 8.35 0.55 9.21
C LEU A 46 9.50 -0.34 8.72
N VAL A 47 9.36 -0.90 7.52
CA VAL A 47 10.37 -1.74 6.89
C VAL A 47 10.94 -1.02 5.69
N LEU A 48 12.23 -0.67 5.79
CA LEU A 48 12.97 0.00 4.72
C LEU A 48 13.79 -1.03 3.95
N VAL A 49 13.59 -1.08 2.64
CA VAL A 49 14.40 -1.93 1.73
C VAL A 49 15.30 -1.07 0.86
N GLU A 50 16.38 -1.65 0.35
CA GLU A 50 17.32 -0.91 -0.51
C GLU A 50 16.73 -0.64 -1.90
N LYS A 51 16.02 -1.61 -2.48
CA LYS A 51 15.52 -1.57 -3.87
C LYS A 51 14.03 -1.85 -3.94
N SER A 52 13.35 -1.25 -4.93
CA SER A 52 11.91 -1.48 -5.19
C SER A 52 11.56 -2.95 -5.42
N GLN A 53 12.38 -3.68 -6.18
CA GLN A 53 12.17 -5.11 -6.43
C GLN A 53 12.21 -5.95 -5.14
N ASP A 54 13.03 -5.57 -4.17
CA ASP A 54 13.12 -6.27 -2.89
C ASP A 54 11.87 -6.03 -2.03
N ALA A 55 11.20 -4.87 -2.17
CA ALA A 55 9.95 -4.58 -1.45
C ALA A 55 8.83 -5.53 -1.91
N GLN A 56 8.62 -5.67 -3.23
CA GLN A 56 7.54 -6.50 -3.75
C GLN A 56 7.74 -7.98 -3.39
N GLN A 57 8.96 -8.49 -3.53
CA GLN A 57 9.26 -9.87 -3.11
C GLN A 57 9.00 -10.06 -1.61
N LEU A 58 9.38 -9.09 -0.79
CA LEU A 58 9.18 -9.14 0.64
C LEU A 58 7.70 -9.13 1.03
N VAL A 59 6.86 -8.34 0.36
CA VAL A 59 5.40 -8.33 0.55
C VAL A 59 4.83 -9.73 0.32
N ASN A 60 5.17 -10.35 -0.82
CA ASN A 60 4.72 -11.69 -1.17
C ASN A 60 5.14 -12.73 -0.13
N ASP A 61 6.40 -12.71 0.29
CA ASP A 61 6.93 -13.62 1.30
C ASP A 61 6.22 -13.43 2.66
N LEU A 62 5.91 -12.18 3.03
CA LEU A 62 5.21 -11.87 4.27
C LEU A 62 3.76 -12.36 4.28
N HIS A 63 3.04 -12.26 3.16
CA HIS A 63 1.71 -12.86 3.04
C HIS A 63 1.75 -14.36 3.33
N PHE A 64 2.75 -15.08 2.81
CA PHE A 64 2.97 -16.49 3.12
C PHE A 64 3.22 -16.73 4.62
N TYR A 65 4.20 -16.05 5.22
CA TYR A 65 4.56 -16.30 6.62
C TYR A 65 3.47 -15.91 7.64
N LEU A 66 2.69 -14.87 7.33
CA LEU A 66 1.55 -14.47 8.15
C LEU A 66 0.32 -15.36 7.91
N GLY A 67 0.32 -16.17 6.84
CA GLY A 67 -0.80 -17.04 6.45
C GLY A 67 -1.98 -16.25 5.88
N GLN A 68 -1.67 -15.19 5.14
CA GLN A 68 -2.63 -14.24 4.56
C GLN A 68 -2.83 -14.44 3.05
N GLU A 69 -2.34 -15.54 2.48
CA GLU A 69 -2.48 -15.85 1.04
C GLU A 69 -3.94 -15.93 0.56
N HIS A 70 -4.86 -16.31 1.46
CA HIS A 70 -6.30 -16.38 1.17
C HIS A 70 -7.00 -15.02 1.26
N HIS A 71 -6.29 -13.98 1.69
CA HIS A 71 -6.74 -12.60 1.73
C HIS A 71 -6.14 -11.84 0.55
N LEU A 72 -5.90 -12.50 -0.57
CA LEU A 72 -5.49 -11.86 -1.80
C LEU A 72 -6.62 -12.01 -2.83
N ASP A 73 -6.96 -10.94 -3.53
CA ASP A 73 -7.86 -11.00 -4.68
C ASP A 73 -7.16 -11.62 -5.90
N ASP A 74 -7.88 -11.69 -7.03
CA ASP A 74 -7.36 -12.28 -8.27
C ASP A 74 -6.14 -11.51 -8.84
N GLU A 75 -5.91 -10.28 -8.39
CA GLU A 75 -4.77 -9.43 -8.76
C GLU A 75 -3.60 -9.54 -7.77
N GLY A 76 -3.77 -10.31 -6.69
CA GLY A 76 -2.76 -10.50 -5.65
C GLY A 76 -2.74 -9.38 -4.62
N GLU A 77 -3.80 -8.57 -4.55
CA GLU A 77 -3.95 -7.45 -3.63
C GLU A 77 -4.74 -7.84 -2.38
N ALA A 78 -4.44 -7.20 -1.25
CA ALA A 78 -5.07 -7.55 0.02
C ALA A 78 -6.61 -7.38 0.00
N ASP A 79 -7.34 -8.50 0.11
CA ASP A 79 -8.79 -8.59 0.21
C ASP A 79 -9.25 -8.69 1.68
N GLY A 80 -9.83 -7.60 2.16
CA GLY A 80 -10.42 -7.50 3.49
C GLY A 80 -9.42 -7.25 4.63
N PRO A 81 -9.92 -7.20 5.87
CA PRO A 81 -9.10 -6.90 7.04
C PRO A 81 -8.23 -8.09 7.44
N ALA A 82 -6.92 -7.84 7.57
CA ALA A 82 -5.97 -8.79 8.15
C ALA A 82 -5.61 -8.40 9.59
N GLU A 83 -5.27 -9.39 10.42
CA GLU A 83 -4.81 -9.15 11.80
C GLU A 83 -3.54 -8.28 11.84
N ILE A 84 -2.65 -8.50 10.88
CA ILE A 84 -1.43 -7.72 10.65
C ILE A 84 -1.49 -7.21 9.22
N PRO A 85 -2.06 -6.01 8.98
CA PRO A 85 -2.11 -5.45 7.64
C PRO A 85 -0.70 -5.20 7.09
N ILE A 86 -0.51 -5.45 5.80
CA ILE A 86 0.72 -5.14 5.07
C ILE A 86 0.37 -4.04 4.07
N VAL A 87 1.10 -2.92 4.14
CA VAL A 87 0.96 -1.81 3.20
C VAL A 87 2.30 -1.58 2.51
N HIS A 88 2.30 -1.65 1.19
CA HIS A 88 3.45 -1.31 0.36
C HIS A 88 3.28 0.11 -0.20
N LEU A 89 4.26 0.98 0.00
CA LEU A 89 4.33 2.28 -0.66
C LEU A 89 5.43 2.21 -1.74
N PRO A 90 5.06 1.97 -3.01
CA PRO A 90 6.04 1.76 -4.08
C PRO A 90 6.76 3.06 -4.43
N ASP A 91 7.95 2.94 -5.00
CA ASP A 91 8.67 4.07 -5.58
C ASP A 91 7.96 4.59 -6.84
N TRP A 92 8.26 5.82 -7.27
CA TRP A 92 7.73 6.32 -8.55
C TRP A 92 8.31 5.61 -9.78
N GLU A 93 9.46 4.94 -9.64
CA GLU A 93 10.20 4.30 -10.73
C GLU A 93 10.62 5.25 -11.87
N THR A 94 10.58 6.55 -11.58
CA THR A 94 11.11 7.64 -12.41
C THR A 94 12.31 8.27 -11.74
N LEU A 95 13.26 8.79 -12.51
CA LEU A 95 14.40 9.48 -11.94
C LEU A 95 13.99 10.83 -11.30
N PRO A 96 14.77 11.36 -10.34
CA PRO A 96 14.57 12.73 -9.89
C PRO A 96 14.72 13.70 -11.07
N TYR A 97 13.68 14.52 -11.30
CA TYR A 97 13.59 15.45 -12.44
C TYR A 97 13.50 14.79 -13.82
N ASP A 98 12.90 13.59 -13.89
CA ASP A 98 12.61 12.93 -15.16
C ASP A 98 11.60 13.73 -16.02
N SER A 99 11.60 13.46 -17.32
CA SER A 99 10.62 14.00 -18.27
C SER A 99 9.33 13.19 -18.35
N PHE A 100 9.30 12.00 -17.76
CA PHE A 100 8.14 11.11 -17.74
C PHE A 100 7.42 11.21 -16.40
N SER A 101 6.09 11.15 -16.44
CA SER A 101 5.27 10.92 -15.26
C SER A 101 5.38 9.46 -14.82
N PRO A 102 5.22 9.16 -13.52
CA PRO A 102 5.05 7.78 -13.05
C PRO A 102 3.87 7.11 -13.75
N HIS A 103 3.92 5.78 -13.87
CA HIS A 103 2.82 4.98 -14.41
C HIS A 103 1.55 5.16 -13.57
N GLU A 104 0.36 5.08 -14.18
CA GLU A 104 -0.89 5.25 -13.42
C GLU A 104 -1.09 4.17 -12.36
N ASP A 105 -0.68 2.92 -12.63
CA ASP A 105 -0.75 1.83 -11.64
C ASP A 105 0.05 2.16 -10.38
N ILE A 106 1.30 2.63 -10.53
CA ILE A 106 2.14 3.07 -9.40
C ILE A 106 1.47 4.23 -8.67
N THR A 107 0.86 5.17 -9.41
CA THR A 107 0.17 6.30 -8.80
C THR A 107 -1.05 5.84 -8.00
N SER A 108 -1.83 4.90 -8.54
CA SER A 108 -2.99 4.27 -7.89
C SER A 108 -2.58 3.52 -6.62
N GLU A 109 -1.57 2.65 -6.71
CA GLU A 109 -1.02 1.90 -5.57
C GLU A 109 -0.55 2.84 -4.45
N ARG A 110 0.13 3.94 -4.79
CA ARG A 110 0.55 4.94 -3.80
C ARG A 110 -0.64 5.63 -3.14
N LEU A 111 -1.65 6.04 -3.90
CA LEU A 111 -2.85 6.66 -3.34
C LEU A 111 -3.60 5.69 -2.42
N LYS A 112 -3.72 4.42 -2.81
CA LYS A 112 -4.26 3.34 -1.98
C LYS A 112 -3.48 3.21 -0.68
N ALA A 113 -2.15 3.07 -0.74
CA ALA A 113 -1.29 2.97 0.43
C ALA A 113 -1.44 4.18 1.36
N LEU A 114 -1.36 5.40 0.84
CA LEU A 114 -1.51 6.64 1.63
C LEU A 114 -2.89 6.76 2.27
N SER A 115 -3.96 6.29 1.60
CA SER A 115 -5.32 6.27 2.17
C SER A 115 -5.45 5.31 3.35
N GLN A 116 -4.71 4.21 3.35
CA GLN A 116 -4.72 3.21 4.43
C GLN A 116 -3.94 3.67 5.66
N LEU A 117 -2.88 4.48 5.47
CA LEU A 117 -2.00 4.94 6.56
C LEU A 117 -2.74 5.70 7.66
N ASP A 118 -3.82 6.40 7.33
CA ASP A 118 -4.61 7.19 8.28
C ASP A 118 -5.15 6.37 9.45
N ASN A 119 -5.44 5.09 9.22
CA ASN A 119 -6.02 4.17 10.21
C ASN A 119 -5.05 3.03 10.60
N LEU A 120 -3.82 3.05 10.06
CA LEU A 120 -2.85 1.98 10.25
C LEU A 120 -2.03 2.19 11.53
N HIS A 121 -2.58 1.78 12.67
CA HIS A 121 -1.90 1.87 13.97
C HIS A 121 -1.00 0.67 14.28
N ARG A 122 -1.28 -0.48 13.67
CA ARG A 122 -0.54 -1.74 13.78
C ARG A 122 -0.46 -2.39 12.40
N GLY A 123 0.67 -3.00 12.08
CA GLY A 123 0.90 -3.65 10.80
C GLY A 123 2.32 -3.40 10.30
N LEU A 124 2.51 -3.60 9.01
CA LEU A 124 3.76 -3.39 8.29
C LEU A 124 3.57 -2.30 7.24
N LEU A 125 4.45 -1.30 7.25
CA LEU A 125 4.61 -0.36 6.13
C LEU A 125 5.96 -0.63 5.47
N ILE A 126 5.93 -1.06 4.21
CA ILE A 126 7.11 -1.47 3.45
C ILE A 126 7.34 -0.44 2.35
N LEU A 127 8.56 0.05 2.25
CA LEU A 127 8.96 0.98 1.18
C LEU A 127 10.47 0.98 0.96
N PRO A 128 10.91 1.32 -0.27
CA PRO A 128 12.32 1.59 -0.52
C PRO A 128 12.84 2.82 0.24
N VAL A 129 14.13 2.81 0.59
CA VAL A 129 14.80 3.95 1.27
C VAL A 129 14.69 5.23 0.45
N GLN A 130 14.79 5.14 -0.88
CA GLN A 130 14.63 6.29 -1.77
C GLN A 130 13.25 6.93 -1.63
N THR A 131 12.20 6.12 -1.55
CA THR A 131 10.81 6.56 -1.44
C THR A 131 10.54 7.31 -0.15
N LEU A 132 11.24 6.96 0.94
CA LEU A 132 11.16 7.66 2.23
C LEU A 132 11.60 9.14 2.13
N ALA A 133 12.49 9.48 1.19
CA ALA A 133 12.98 10.84 1.01
C ALA A 133 11.99 11.75 0.27
N HIS A 134 10.93 11.19 -0.35
CA HIS A 134 9.94 11.97 -1.08
C HIS A 134 9.04 12.76 -0.13
N ARG A 135 8.76 14.01 -0.50
CA ARG A 135 7.68 14.77 0.15
C ARG A 135 6.35 14.18 -0.30
N LEU A 136 5.45 13.97 0.66
CA LEU A 136 4.09 13.50 0.41
C LEU A 136 3.10 14.67 0.35
N PRO A 137 1.98 14.52 -0.37
CA PRO A 137 0.91 15.49 -0.32
C PRO A 137 0.36 15.61 1.11
N PRO A 138 -0.13 16.79 1.53
CA PRO A 138 -0.83 16.94 2.80
C PRO A 138 -2.02 15.99 2.88
N ARG A 139 -2.31 15.45 4.07
CA ARG A 139 -3.45 14.56 4.30
C ARG A 139 -4.77 15.15 3.82
N GLU A 140 -4.99 16.44 4.09
CA GLU A 140 -6.20 17.18 3.66
C GLU A 140 -6.41 17.16 2.14
N HIS A 141 -5.34 17.06 1.36
CA HIS A 141 -5.43 16.95 -0.11
C HIS A 141 -6.01 15.60 -0.53
N LEU A 142 -5.59 14.52 0.12
CA LEU A 142 -6.10 13.18 -0.15
C LEU A 142 -7.53 13.02 0.37
N ASP A 143 -7.83 13.50 1.57
CA ASP A 143 -9.17 13.43 2.16
C ASP A 143 -10.20 14.22 1.35
N GLY A 144 -9.82 15.39 0.84
CA GLY A 144 -10.71 16.29 0.10
C GLY A 144 -11.12 15.82 -1.29
N GLN A 145 -10.43 14.81 -1.84
CA GLN A 145 -10.66 14.28 -3.20
C GLN A 145 -11.25 12.87 -3.20
N ARG A 146 -11.71 12.36 -2.04
CA ARG A 146 -12.32 11.04 -1.94
C ARG A 146 -13.73 11.02 -2.51
N PHE A 147 -13.99 10.04 -3.36
CA PHE A 147 -15.31 9.73 -3.88
C PHE A 147 -15.86 8.49 -3.18
N VAL A 148 -16.93 8.66 -2.39
CA VAL A 148 -17.56 7.56 -1.62
C VAL A 148 -19.00 7.41 -2.07
N LEU A 149 -19.32 6.22 -2.58
CA LEU A 149 -20.67 5.85 -3.00
C LEU A 149 -21.16 4.62 -2.24
N LYS A 150 -22.45 4.58 -1.94
CA LYS A 150 -23.14 3.42 -1.37
C LYS A 150 -24.42 3.12 -2.15
N VAL A 151 -24.81 1.84 -2.14
CA VAL A 151 -26.08 1.42 -2.74
C VAL A 151 -27.25 2.15 -2.05
N GLY A 152 -28.06 2.83 -2.84
CA GLY A 152 -29.19 3.64 -2.36
C GLY A 152 -28.91 5.15 -2.32
N ASP A 153 -27.67 5.59 -2.56
CA ASP A 153 -27.34 7.01 -2.65
C ASP A 153 -27.99 7.67 -3.87
N HIS A 154 -28.30 8.97 -3.76
CA HIS A 154 -28.73 9.76 -4.91
C HIS A 154 -27.52 10.08 -5.80
N PHE A 155 -27.56 9.55 -7.03
CA PHE A 155 -26.44 9.62 -7.96
C PHE A 155 -26.77 10.53 -9.16
N ASP A 156 -26.23 11.76 -9.16
CA ASP A 156 -26.32 12.67 -10.31
C ASP A 156 -25.09 12.49 -11.20
N ILE A 157 -25.26 11.70 -12.27
CA ILE A 157 -24.18 11.35 -13.19
C ILE A 157 -23.47 12.57 -13.80
N HIS A 158 -24.16 13.69 -14.02
CA HIS A 158 -23.55 14.89 -14.58
C HIS A 158 -22.71 15.63 -13.55
N ARG A 159 -23.16 15.63 -12.29
CA ARG A 159 -22.38 16.18 -11.17
C ARG A 159 -21.15 15.32 -10.91
N GLU A 160 -21.30 14.01 -10.82
CA GLU A 160 -20.19 13.11 -10.54
C GLU A 160 -19.15 13.12 -11.66
N ARG A 161 -19.57 13.19 -12.93
CA ARG A 161 -18.66 13.42 -14.06
C ARG A 161 -17.77 14.66 -13.88
N ARG A 162 -18.37 15.79 -13.50
CA ARG A 162 -17.60 17.04 -13.28
C ARG A 162 -16.63 16.92 -12.10
N LEU A 163 -17.00 16.16 -11.07
CA LEU A 163 -16.13 15.92 -9.92
C LEU A 163 -14.93 15.04 -10.31
N LEU A 164 -15.16 13.96 -11.06
CA LEU A 164 -14.08 13.12 -11.59
C LEU A 164 -13.12 13.91 -12.49
N GLU A 165 -13.64 14.69 -13.44
CA GLU A 165 -12.83 15.59 -14.29
C GLU A 165 -12.02 16.59 -13.45
N ALA A 166 -12.62 17.16 -12.40
CA ALA A 166 -11.94 18.12 -11.52
C ALA A 166 -10.87 17.46 -10.63
N SER A 167 -11.02 16.17 -10.32
CA SER A 167 -10.03 15.36 -9.60
C SER A 167 -8.92 14.81 -10.51
N GLY A 168 -8.96 15.11 -11.82
CA GLY A 168 -7.92 14.74 -12.78
C GLY A 168 -8.18 13.43 -13.53
N TYR A 169 -9.35 12.81 -13.38
CA TYR A 169 -9.71 11.63 -14.15
C TYR A 169 -9.96 11.97 -15.64
N HIS A 170 -9.65 11.02 -16.52
CA HIS A 170 -9.79 11.15 -17.96
C HIS A 170 -11.10 10.54 -18.47
N ALA A 171 -11.89 11.34 -19.19
CA ALA A 171 -13.12 10.88 -19.83
C ALA A 171 -12.79 10.14 -21.13
N VAL A 172 -13.08 8.84 -21.20
CA VAL A 172 -12.78 7.97 -22.34
C VAL A 172 -14.00 7.20 -22.83
N GLU A 173 -13.91 6.59 -24.02
CA GLU A 173 -15.00 5.76 -24.56
C GLU A 173 -15.08 4.39 -23.88
N THR A 174 -13.92 3.82 -23.50
CA THR A 174 -13.79 2.53 -22.84
C THR A 174 -12.67 2.63 -21.81
N VAL A 175 -13.01 2.40 -20.55
CA VAL A 175 -12.07 2.39 -19.41
C VAL A 175 -11.13 1.19 -19.54
N ARG A 176 -9.84 1.44 -19.38
CA ARG A 176 -8.76 0.43 -19.44
C ARG A 176 -7.74 0.62 -18.33
N GLU A 177 -7.42 1.87 -18.00
CA GLU A 177 -6.32 2.25 -17.12
C GLU A 177 -6.84 2.98 -15.88
N HIS A 178 -6.05 2.99 -14.81
CA HIS A 178 -6.36 3.75 -13.60
C HIS A 178 -6.45 5.25 -13.88
N GLY A 179 -7.45 5.91 -13.31
CA GLY A 179 -7.69 7.33 -13.55
C GLY A 179 -8.58 7.61 -14.77
N GLU A 180 -9.17 6.57 -15.38
CA GLU A 180 -10.11 6.71 -16.48
C GLU A 180 -11.57 6.53 -16.04
N PHE A 181 -12.49 7.16 -16.75
CA PHE A 181 -13.92 6.90 -16.59
C PHE A 181 -14.69 7.05 -17.93
N ALA A 182 -15.82 6.36 -18.04
CA ALA A 182 -16.71 6.42 -19.19
C ALA A 182 -18.17 6.58 -18.75
N VAL A 183 -18.93 7.40 -19.48
CA VAL A 183 -20.38 7.60 -19.24
C VAL A 183 -21.18 7.08 -20.42
N ARG A 184 -22.07 6.12 -20.17
CA ARG A 184 -22.94 5.47 -21.18
C ARG A 184 -24.39 5.54 -20.74
N GLY A 185 -25.07 6.63 -21.09
CA GLY A 185 -26.45 6.87 -20.69
C GLY A 185 -26.57 7.05 -19.17
N ALA A 186 -27.09 6.03 -18.48
CA ALA A 186 -27.25 6.01 -17.02
C ALA A 186 -26.15 5.22 -16.28
N ILE A 187 -25.12 4.77 -17.01
CA ILE A 187 -24.01 3.98 -16.46
C ILE A 187 -22.75 4.85 -16.42
N LEU A 188 -22.05 4.81 -15.29
CA LEU A 188 -20.70 5.34 -15.13
C LEU A 188 -19.76 4.16 -14.85
N ASP A 189 -18.82 3.92 -15.76
CA ASP A 189 -17.69 3.02 -15.54
C ASP A 189 -16.51 3.89 -15.07
N VAL A 190 -15.82 3.51 -13.99
CA VAL A 190 -14.67 4.26 -13.43
C VAL A 190 -13.63 3.27 -12.93
N PHE A 191 -12.36 3.59 -13.14
CA PHE A 191 -11.22 2.85 -12.60
C PHE A 191 -10.29 3.82 -11.85
#